data_AF-A0A2R6LVE8-F1
#
_entry.id   AF-A0A2R6LVE8-F1
#
_cell.length_a   1.000
_cell.length_b   1.000
_cell.length_c   1.000
_cell.angle_alpha   90.00
_cell.angle_beta   90.00
_cell.angle_gamma   90.00
#
_symmetry.space_group_name_H-M   'P 1'
#
loop_
_entity.id
_entity.type
_entity.pdbx_description
1 polymer ?
#
loop_
_entity_poly.entity_id
_entity_poly.type
_entity_poly.pdbx_seq_one_letter_code
_entity_poly.pdbx_strand_id
1 'polypeptide(L)'
;MSQRGTDPATERRRLRGSDDEGQDATGRLLEATFWVSAEAFFFGLPTLVWTTLFGDVAVTFVVVAALAALCLVGGVVRARGDARARRSDGDSADDAGWPPMTARLVAFRLGYYNVVLAGAVAVGLAFVTESVVGVAWTTDPLVGPAVVAALLVGSAGWLLPRAASVVAR
;
A
#
# COMPACT_ATOMS: atom_id res chain seq x y z
N MET A 1 16.80 35.16 45.03
CA MET A 1 15.84 34.11 44.60
C MET A 1 16.10 33.84 43.13
N SER A 2 16.71 32.71 42.78
CA SER A 2 17.09 32.40 41.40
C SER A 2 15.91 31.85 40.62
N GLN A 3 15.36 32.61 39.67
CA GLN A 3 14.49 32.10 38.63
C GLN A 3 15.33 31.22 37.67
N ARG A 4 15.45 29.93 38.00
CA ARG A 4 15.83 28.90 37.02
C ARG A 4 14.57 28.50 36.25
N GLY A 5 14.15 29.36 35.32
CA GLY A 5 13.22 28.97 34.28
C GLY A 5 14.01 28.28 33.17
N THR A 6 13.75 27.01 32.91
CA THR A 6 14.20 26.35 31.68
C THR A 6 13.69 27.17 30.50
N ASP A 7 14.56 27.52 29.55
CA ASP A 7 14.15 28.25 28.36
C ASP A 7 13.07 27.44 27.63
N PRO A 8 11.88 28.01 27.36
CA PRO A 8 10.77 27.31 26.73
C PRO A 8 11.14 26.75 25.35
N ALA A 9 12.17 27.27 24.68
CA ALA A 9 12.71 26.67 23.46
C ALA A 9 13.39 25.32 23.72
N THR A 10 14.13 25.18 24.82
CA THR A 10 14.71 23.89 25.27
C THR A 10 13.66 22.91 25.77
N GLU A 11 12.61 23.41 26.43
CA GLU A 11 11.51 22.57 26.92
C GLU A 11 10.69 22.01 25.75
N ARG A 12 10.43 22.84 24.71
CA ARG A 12 9.84 22.39 23.44
C ARG A 12 10.72 21.42 22.66
N ARG A 13 12.05 21.55 22.71
CA ARG A 13 12.97 20.56 22.11
C ARG A 13 12.95 19.23 22.85
N ARG A 14 12.87 19.23 24.18
CA ARG A 14 12.75 18.00 24.97
C ARG A 14 11.41 17.29 24.76
N LEU A 15 10.33 18.05 24.61
CA LEU A 15 9.01 17.49 24.31
C LEU A 15 8.87 17.00 22.85
N ARG A 16 9.70 17.49 21.93
CA ARG A 16 9.75 17.01 20.54
C ARG A 16 10.57 15.73 20.33
N GLY A 17 11.40 15.36 21.30
CA GLY A 17 12.31 14.22 21.18
C GLY A 17 11.64 12.85 21.27
N SER A 18 10.45 12.71 21.85
CA SER A 18 9.85 11.38 22.04
C SER A 18 9.04 10.88 20.84
N ASP A 19 8.38 11.77 20.10
CA ASP A 19 7.37 11.36 19.12
C ASP A 19 7.95 11.14 17.72
N ASP A 20 9.08 11.80 17.40
CA ASP A 20 9.76 11.67 16.10
C ASP A 20 11.07 10.86 16.15
N GLU A 21 11.76 10.75 17.30
CA GLU A 21 13.03 9.99 17.42
C GLU A 21 12.80 8.52 17.85
N GLY A 22 11.65 8.18 18.43
CA GLY A 22 11.37 6.85 18.99
C GLY A 22 10.69 5.84 18.06
N GLN A 23 10.19 6.26 16.89
CA GLN A 23 9.65 5.32 15.92
C GLN A 23 10.80 4.72 15.10
N ASP A 24 11.22 3.51 15.45
CA ASP A 24 12.12 2.72 14.62
C ASP A 24 11.58 2.60 13.18
N ALA A 25 12.47 2.46 12.19
CA ALA A 25 12.07 2.30 10.79
C ALA A 25 11.05 1.15 10.60
N THR A 26 11.17 0.11 11.42
CA THR A 26 10.22 -1.00 11.49
C THR A 26 8.84 -0.56 12.00
N GLY A 27 8.78 0.28 13.04
CA GLY A 27 7.52 0.82 13.57
C GLY A 27 6.75 1.64 12.53
N ARG A 28 7.45 2.52 11.80
CA ARG A 28 6.86 3.28 10.68
C ARG A 28 6.37 2.38 9.56
N LEU A 29 7.13 1.34 9.22
CA LEU A 29 6.73 0.39 8.19
C LEU A 29 5.47 -0.37 8.60
N LEU A 30 5.40 -0.85 9.85
CA LEU A 30 4.24 -1.55 10.38
C LEU A 30 3.00 -0.65 10.40
N GLU A 31 3.12 0.59 10.87
CA GLU A 31 2.04 1.56 10.87
C GLU A 31 1.56 1.87 9.44
N ALA A 32 2.48 2.13 8.51
CA ALA A 32 2.14 2.38 7.11
C ALA A 32 1.44 1.18 6.48
N THR A 33 1.94 -0.03 6.74
CA THR A 33 1.34 -1.28 6.25
C THR A 33 -0.06 -1.48 6.84
N PHE A 34 -0.27 -1.17 8.12
CA PHE A 34 -1.58 -1.25 8.77
C PHE A 34 -2.58 -0.30 8.12
N TRP A 35 -2.21 0.97 7.90
CA TRP A 35 -3.08 1.94 7.24
C TRP A 35 -3.41 1.57 5.80
N VAL A 36 -2.40 1.12 5.04
CA VAL A 36 -2.61 0.66 3.66
C VAL A 36 -3.48 -0.58 3.63
N SER A 37 -3.34 -1.48 4.60
CA SER A 37 -4.21 -2.66 4.72
C SER A 37 -5.64 -2.24 4.97
N ALA A 38 -5.90 -1.39 5.97
CA ALA A 38 -7.24 -0.88 6.26
C ALA A 38 -7.87 -0.21 5.03
N GLU A 39 -7.08 0.58 4.31
CA GLU A 39 -7.49 1.23 3.07
C GLU A 39 -7.84 0.22 1.96
N ALA A 40 -6.97 -0.75 1.72
CA ALA A 40 -7.16 -1.79 0.70
C ALA A 40 -8.37 -2.69 1.02
N PHE A 41 -8.60 -3.02 2.29
CA PHE A 41 -9.79 -3.78 2.72
C PHE A 41 -11.07 -2.97 2.53
N PHE A 42 -11.08 -1.71 2.94
CA PHE A 42 -12.26 -0.86 2.85
C PHE A 42 -12.65 -0.57 1.40
N PHE A 43 -11.69 -0.14 0.58
CA PHE A 43 -11.97 0.19 -0.82
C PHE A 43 -12.03 -1.03 -1.73
N GLY A 44 -11.34 -2.12 -1.41
CA GLY A 44 -11.41 -3.39 -2.14
C GLY A 44 -12.63 -4.24 -1.80
N LEU A 45 -13.42 -3.86 -0.79
CA LEU A 45 -14.51 -4.65 -0.24
C LEU A 45 -15.46 -5.22 -1.30
N PRO A 46 -15.91 -4.48 -2.33
CA PRO A 46 -16.78 -5.05 -3.36
C PRO A 46 -16.14 -6.24 -4.09
N THR A 47 -14.87 -6.13 -4.49
CA THR A 47 -14.13 -7.23 -5.13
C THR A 47 -13.89 -8.38 -4.16
N LEU A 48 -13.59 -8.10 -2.89
CA LEU A 48 -13.42 -9.12 -1.87
C LEU A 48 -14.70 -9.91 -1.62
N VAL A 49 -15.84 -9.23 -1.50
CA VAL A 49 -17.15 -9.87 -1.33
C VAL A 49 -17.47 -10.70 -2.56
N TRP A 50 -17.28 -10.15 -3.76
CA TRP A 50 -17.52 -10.87 -5.01
C TRP A 50 -16.67 -12.15 -5.10
N THR A 51 -15.36 -12.03 -4.90
CA THR A 51 -14.43 -13.16 -4.97
C THR A 51 -14.67 -14.19 -3.88
N THR A 52 -15.17 -13.79 -2.70
CA THR A 52 -15.51 -14.72 -1.62
C THR A 52 -16.83 -15.46 -1.88
N LEU A 53 -17.82 -14.78 -2.45
CA LEU A 53 -19.14 -15.37 -2.71
C LEU A 53 -19.18 -16.23 -3.97
N PHE A 54 -18.42 -15.85 -5.00
CA PHE A 54 -18.48 -16.47 -6.33
C PHE A 54 -17.17 -17.14 -6.76
N GLY A 55 -16.07 -16.93 -6.03
CA GLY A 55 -14.79 -17.55 -6.31
C GLY A 55 -14.67 -18.93 -5.68
N ASP A 56 -13.83 -19.76 -6.27
CA ASP A 56 -13.40 -21.03 -5.70
C ASP A 56 -12.15 -20.84 -4.81
N VAL A 57 -11.58 -21.96 -4.35
CA VAL A 57 -10.36 -21.96 -3.52
C VAL A 57 -9.17 -21.32 -4.26
N ALA A 58 -9.08 -21.51 -5.58
CA ALA A 58 -8.00 -20.95 -6.39
C ALA A 58 -8.10 -19.43 -6.47
N VAL A 59 -9.30 -18.91 -6.77
CA VAL A 59 -9.59 -17.47 -6.80
C VAL A 59 -9.26 -16.85 -5.43
N THR A 60 -9.70 -17.48 -4.35
CA THR A 60 -9.46 -16.98 -2.98
C THR A 60 -7.97 -16.91 -2.67
N PHE A 61 -7.20 -17.94 -3.01
CA PHE A 61 -5.75 -17.97 -2.80
C PHE A 61 -5.03 -16.85 -3.57
N VAL A 62 -5.39 -16.64 -4.83
CA VAL A 62 -4.82 -15.58 -5.68
C VAL A 62 -5.17 -14.19 -5.13
N VAL A 63 -6.41 -13.98 -4.69
CA VAL A 63 -6.85 -12.71 -4.09
C VAL A 63 -6.07 -12.40 -2.80
N VAL A 64 -5.87 -13.40 -1.94
CA VAL A 64 -5.10 -13.23 -0.69
C VAL A 64 -3.64 -12.87 -0.99
N ALA A 65 -3.00 -13.54 -1.95
CA ALA A 65 -1.64 -13.20 -2.37
C ALA A 65 -1.54 -11.78 -2.94
N ALA A 66 -2.50 -11.39 -3.79
CA ALA A 66 -2.58 -10.05 -4.36
C ALA A 66 -2.76 -8.96 -3.29
N LEU A 67 -3.64 -9.19 -2.31
CA LEU A 67 -3.83 -8.29 -1.17
C LEU A 67 -2.57 -8.18 -0.31
N ALA A 68 -1.92 -9.30 0.01
CA ALA A 68 -0.69 -9.28 0.79
C ALA A 68 0.40 -8.44 0.10
N ALA A 69 0.56 -8.60 -1.22
CA ALA A 69 1.49 -7.80 -2.00
C ALA A 69 1.12 -6.31 -2.02
N LEU A 70 -0.17 -5.98 -2.17
CA LEU A 70 -0.67 -4.60 -2.10
C LEU A 70 -0.33 -3.94 -0.77
N CYS A 71 -0.61 -4.64 0.34
CA CYS A 71 -0.39 -4.14 1.68
C CYS A 71 1.09 -3.91 1.96
N LEU A 72 1.94 -4.88 1.59
CA LEU A 72 3.39 -4.78 1.81
C LEU A 72 4.03 -3.71 0.93
N VAL A 73 3.78 -3.73 -0.38
CA VAL A 73 4.39 -2.76 -1.30
C VAL A 73 3.84 -1.36 -1.04
N GLY A 74 2.53 -1.21 -0.87
CA GLY A 74 1.92 0.06 -0.52
C GLY A 74 2.42 0.57 0.84
N GLY A 75 2.58 -0.31 1.83
CA GLY A 75 3.16 0.02 3.13
C GLY A 75 4.59 0.54 3.02
N VAL A 76 5.44 -0.09 2.21
CA VAL A 76 6.81 0.39 1.91
C VAL A 76 6.79 1.75 1.21
N VAL A 77 5.93 1.91 0.21
CA VAL A 77 5.80 3.15 -0.57
C VAL A 77 5.37 4.30 0.33
N ARG A 78 4.33 4.07 1.14
CA ARG A 78 3.84 5.03 2.13
C ARG A 78 4.90 5.38 3.16
N ALA A 79 5.53 4.39 3.81
CA ALA A 79 6.56 4.63 4.82
C ALA A 79 7.74 5.44 4.26
N ARG A 80 8.13 5.18 3.01
CA ARG A 80 9.18 5.95 2.32
C ARG A 80 8.73 7.37 1.96
N GLY A 81 7.50 7.52 1.47
CA GLY A 81 6.90 8.83 1.17
C GLY A 81 6.81 9.70 2.42
N ASP A 82 6.27 9.16 3.51
CA ASP A 82 6.11 9.85 4.79
C ASP A 82 7.48 10.24 5.37
N ALA A 83 8.49 9.36 5.26
CA ALA A 83 9.86 9.67 5.69
C ALA A 83 10.54 10.76 4.84
N ARG A 84 10.20 10.87 3.55
CA ARG A 84 10.71 11.92 2.66
C ARG A 84 10.03 13.26 2.92
N ALA A 85 8.70 13.27 3.02
CA ALA A 85 7.92 14.46 3.32
C ALA A 85 8.33 15.15 4.64
N ARG A 86 8.80 14.38 5.64
CA ARG A 86 9.35 14.95 6.89
C ARG A 86 10.74 15.57 6.73
N ARG A 87 11.50 15.22 5.69
CA ARG A 87 12.88 15.70 5.44
C ARG A 87 12.95 16.83 4.43
N SER A 88 12.00 16.91 3.51
CA SER A 88 11.93 17.93 2.47
C SER A 88 11.04 19.10 2.93
N ASP A 89 11.65 20.24 3.26
CA ASP A 89 10.96 21.55 3.31
C ASP A 89 10.54 22.06 1.91
N GLY A 90 10.71 21.24 0.86
CA GLY A 90 10.59 21.61 -0.55
C GLY A 90 9.61 20.74 -1.32
N ASP A 91 8.76 21.42 -2.08
CA ASP A 91 7.63 20.97 -2.89
C ASP A 91 8.08 20.26 -4.19
N SER A 92 8.85 19.17 -4.11
CA SER A 92 9.21 18.37 -5.29
C SER A 92 8.03 17.48 -5.70
N ALA A 93 7.58 17.58 -6.94
CA ALA A 93 6.48 16.75 -7.49
C ALA A 93 6.76 15.22 -7.50
N ASP A 94 8.01 14.80 -7.32
CA ASP A 94 8.42 13.39 -7.13
C ASP A 94 8.32 12.92 -5.66
N ASP A 95 8.08 13.84 -4.72
CA ASP A 95 7.80 13.57 -3.30
C ASP A 95 6.29 13.41 -3.03
N ALA A 96 5.53 12.97 -4.03
CA ALA A 96 4.12 12.64 -3.85
C ALA A 96 4.00 11.56 -2.78
N GLY A 97 3.77 11.99 -1.54
CA GLY A 97 3.47 11.13 -0.41
C GLY A 97 2.23 10.31 -0.66
N TRP A 98 1.85 9.48 0.31
CA TRP A 98 0.60 8.75 0.16
C TRP A 98 -0.56 9.74 -0.07
N PRO A 99 -1.43 9.54 -1.07
CA PRO A 99 -2.37 10.58 -1.45
C PRO A 99 -3.33 10.96 -0.30
N PRO A 100 -3.84 12.19 -0.24
CA PRO A 100 -4.77 12.61 0.81
C PRO A 100 -6.17 12.02 0.58
N MET A 101 -7.00 12.03 1.62
CA MET A 101 -8.40 11.58 1.57
C MET A 101 -9.35 12.74 1.20
N THR A 102 -9.36 13.13 -0.08
CA THR A 102 -10.39 14.05 -0.62
C THR A 102 -11.50 13.26 -1.29
N ALA A 103 -12.73 13.80 -1.35
CA ALA A 103 -13.88 13.07 -1.92
C ALA A 103 -13.63 12.53 -3.34
N ARG A 104 -12.97 13.32 -4.20
CA ARG A 104 -12.56 12.91 -5.56
C ARG A 104 -11.58 11.72 -5.52
N LEU A 105 -10.58 11.77 -4.63
CA LEU A 105 -9.59 10.70 -4.49
C LEU A 105 -10.15 9.44 -3.84
N VAL A 106 -11.15 9.58 -2.95
CA VAL A 106 -11.89 8.45 -2.36
C VAL A 106 -12.62 7.67 -3.46
N ALA A 107 -13.35 8.36 -4.35
CA ALA A 107 -14.01 7.72 -5.48
C ALA A 107 -13.00 7.07 -6.45
N PHE A 108 -11.89 7.75 -6.73
CA PHE A 108 -10.80 7.19 -7.52
C PHE A 108 -10.21 5.93 -6.89
N ARG A 109 -9.89 5.94 -5.59
CA ARG A 109 -9.34 4.79 -4.85
C ARG A 109 -10.30 3.62 -4.86
N LEU A 110 -11.58 3.86 -4.62
CA LEU A 110 -12.61 2.85 -4.73
C LEU A 110 -12.57 2.16 -6.10
N GLY A 111 -12.58 2.94 -7.20
CA GLY A 111 -12.45 2.38 -8.55
C GLY A 111 -11.12 1.65 -8.77
N TYR A 112 -10.02 2.28 -8.39
CA TYR A 112 -8.66 1.80 -8.62
C TYR A 112 -8.41 0.45 -7.94
N TYR A 113 -8.70 0.33 -6.64
CA TYR A 113 -8.47 -0.91 -5.90
C TYR A 113 -9.29 -2.08 -6.47
N ASN A 114 -10.56 -1.85 -6.80
CA ASN A 114 -11.40 -2.90 -7.37
C ASN A 114 -10.95 -3.31 -8.78
N VAL A 115 -10.63 -2.35 -9.65
CA VAL A 115 -10.14 -2.66 -11.01
C VAL A 115 -8.80 -3.38 -10.97
N VAL A 116 -7.87 -2.94 -10.12
CA VAL A 116 -6.55 -3.57 -9.97
C VAL A 116 -6.68 -4.99 -9.41
N LEU A 117 -7.47 -5.19 -8.36
CA LEU A 117 -7.66 -6.52 -7.78
C LEU A 117 -8.37 -7.46 -8.75
N ALA A 118 -9.51 -7.05 -9.32
CA ALA A 118 -10.26 -7.87 -10.26
C ALA A 118 -9.45 -8.18 -11.52
N GLY A 119 -8.75 -7.17 -12.06
CA GLY A 119 -7.89 -7.33 -13.23
C GLY A 119 -6.70 -8.25 -12.97
N ALA A 120 -6.01 -8.11 -11.84
CA ALA A 120 -4.89 -8.96 -11.49
C ALA A 120 -5.30 -10.41 -11.24
N VAL A 121 -6.47 -10.64 -10.63
CA VAL A 121 -7.03 -11.98 -10.45
C VAL A 121 -7.38 -12.60 -11.80
N ALA A 122 -8.07 -11.86 -12.68
CA ALA A 122 -8.41 -12.34 -14.01
C ALA A 122 -7.17 -12.68 -14.85
N VAL A 123 -6.16 -11.82 -14.83
CA VAL A 123 -4.89 -12.05 -15.52
C VAL A 123 -4.15 -13.23 -14.89
N GLY A 124 -4.00 -13.27 -13.56
CA GLY A 124 -3.31 -14.37 -12.87
C GLY A 124 -3.93 -15.74 -13.18
N LEU A 125 -5.27 -15.82 -13.21
CA LEU A 125 -5.98 -17.05 -13.56
C LEU A 125 -5.83 -17.42 -15.04
N ALA A 126 -5.69 -16.45 -15.95
CA ALA A 126 -5.38 -16.74 -17.36
C ALA A 126 -3.98 -17.37 -17.53
N PHE A 127 -3.03 -17.08 -16.63
CA PHE A 127 -1.72 -17.74 -16.62
C PHE A 127 -1.75 -19.17 -16.06
N VAL A 128 -2.88 -19.67 -15.54
CA VAL A 128 -3.06 -21.10 -15.20
C VAL A 128 -3.01 -21.96 -16.47
N THR A 129 -3.48 -21.43 -17.61
CA THR A 129 -3.68 -22.22 -18.83
C THR A 129 -2.47 -22.29 -19.76
N GLU A 130 -1.47 -21.41 -19.59
CA GLU A 130 -0.27 -21.38 -20.43
C GLU A 130 0.98 -21.41 -19.55
N SER A 131 1.84 -22.42 -19.71
CA SER A 131 3.11 -22.50 -19.00
C SER A 131 4.08 -21.45 -19.55
N VAL A 132 3.93 -20.21 -19.09
CA VAL A 132 4.83 -19.13 -19.44
C VAL A 132 6.04 -19.22 -18.51
N VAL A 133 7.20 -19.48 -19.10
CA VAL A 133 8.53 -19.66 -18.49
C VAL A 133 8.74 -21.05 -17.92
N GLY A 134 9.81 -21.73 -18.37
CA GLY A 134 10.27 -23.08 -17.96
C GLY A 134 10.72 -23.20 -16.50
N VAL A 135 10.11 -22.45 -15.59
CA VAL A 135 10.06 -22.76 -14.17
C VAL A 135 8.96 -23.80 -14.01
N ALA A 136 9.32 -24.96 -13.46
CA ALA A 136 8.38 -26.03 -13.18
C ALA A 136 7.38 -25.59 -12.08
N TRP A 137 6.36 -24.80 -12.45
CA TRP A 137 5.14 -24.61 -11.66
C TRP A 137 4.33 -25.90 -11.54
N THR A 138 4.83 -26.99 -12.13
CA THR A 138 4.22 -28.31 -12.22
C THR A 138 4.00 -28.99 -10.87
N THR A 139 4.62 -28.50 -9.79
CA THR A 139 4.40 -29.04 -8.44
C THR A 139 3.18 -28.45 -7.73
N ASP A 140 2.79 -27.20 -8.02
CA ASP A 140 1.55 -26.60 -7.49
C ASP A 140 0.95 -25.57 -8.47
N PRO A 141 -0.19 -25.88 -9.11
CA PRO A 141 -0.78 -25.06 -10.17
C PRO A 141 -1.31 -23.68 -9.69
N LEU A 142 -1.34 -23.44 -8.38
CA LEU A 142 -1.86 -22.21 -7.77
C LEU A 142 -0.80 -21.14 -7.49
N VAL A 143 0.49 -21.51 -7.43
CA VAL A 143 1.55 -20.57 -7.04
C VAL A 143 1.85 -19.57 -8.16
N GLY A 144 1.88 -20.01 -9.41
CA GLY A 144 2.11 -19.15 -10.58
C GLY A 144 1.10 -18.00 -10.69
N PRO A 145 -0.21 -18.30 -10.73
CA PRO A 145 -1.28 -17.32 -10.73
C PRO A 145 -1.19 -16.32 -9.58
N ALA A 146 -0.90 -16.82 -8.38
CA ALA A 146 -0.78 -16.00 -7.17
C ALA A 146 0.42 -15.03 -7.26
N VAL A 147 1.56 -15.50 -7.76
CA VAL A 147 2.76 -14.66 -7.96
C VAL A 147 2.50 -13.58 -9.01
N VAL A 148 1.87 -13.94 -10.14
CA VAL A 148 1.53 -12.96 -11.20
C VAL A 148 0.59 -11.90 -10.64
N ALA A 149 -0.48 -12.29 -9.96
CA ALA A 149 -1.42 -11.35 -9.36
C ALA A 149 -0.74 -10.47 -8.29
N ALA A 150 0.11 -11.05 -7.44
CA ALA A 150 0.90 -10.32 -6.44
C ALA A 150 1.82 -9.28 -7.09
N LEU A 151 2.51 -9.62 -8.18
CA LEU A 151 3.38 -8.69 -8.90
C LEU A 151 2.59 -7.54 -9.53
N LEU A 152 1.45 -7.83 -10.16
CA LEU A 152 0.58 -6.82 -10.79
C LEU A 152 0.02 -5.86 -9.74
N VAL A 153 -0.56 -6.38 -8.66
CA VAL A 153 -1.14 -5.55 -7.61
C VAL A 153 -0.07 -4.81 -6.81
N GLY A 154 1.08 -5.44 -6.53
CA GLY A 154 2.22 -4.77 -5.91
C GLY A 154 2.72 -3.59 -6.76
N SER A 155 2.84 -3.79 -8.08
CA SER A 155 3.21 -2.72 -9.02
C SER A 155 2.18 -1.60 -9.05
N ALA A 156 0.89 -1.93 -9.00
CA ALA A 156 -0.18 -0.95 -8.90
C ALA A 156 -0.16 -0.19 -7.57
N GLY A 157 0.16 -0.84 -6.45
CA GLY A 157 0.37 -0.18 -5.16
C GLY A 157 1.53 0.81 -5.19
N TRP A 158 2.61 0.46 -5.90
CA TRP A 158 3.74 1.37 -6.15
C TRP A 158 3.36 2.59 -7.00
N LEU A 159 2.49 2.40 -7.99
CA LEU A 159 2.06 3.46 -8.91
C LEU A 159 0.94 4.35 -8.35
N LEU A 160 0.26 3.94 -7.27
CA LEU A 160 -0.89 4.65 -6.71
C LEU A 160 -0.63 6.14 -6.44
N PRO A 161 0.49 6.57 -5.81
CA PRO A 161 0.75 7.99 -5.56
C PRO A 161 0.80 8.81 -6.86
N ARG A 162 1.42 8.26 -7.92
CA ARG A 162 1.50 8.90 -9.23
C ARG A 162 0.15 8.93 -9.94
N ALA A 163 -0.63 7.86 -9.86
CA ALA A 163 -1.96 7.83 -10.45
C ALA A 163 -2.89 8.85 -9.76
N ALA A 164 -2.82 8.96 -8.43
CA ALA A 164 -3.59 9.92 -7.67
C ALA A 164 -3.19 11.38 -7.93
N SER A 165 -1.91 11.67 -8.17
CA SER A 165 -1.47 13.05 -8.46
C SER A 165 -2.00 13.57 -9.80
N VAL A 166 -2.22 12.68 -10.77
CA VAL A 166 -2.91 13.01 -12.04
C VAL A 166 -4.37 13.35 -11.79
N VAL A 167 -5.05 12.60 -10.92
CA VAL A 167 -6.46 12.84 -10.57
C VAL A 167 -6.63 14.04 -9.64
N ALA A 168 -5.60 14.47 -8.91
CA ALA A 168 -5.69 15.65 -8.05
C ALA A 168 -5.61 16.98 -8.82
N ARG A 169 -5.12 16.97 -10.06
CA ARG A 169 -5.12 18.13 -10.98
C ARG A 169 -6.51 18.38 -11.58
#